data_AF-A0A970B567-F1
#
_entry.id   AF-A0A970B567-F1
#
_cell.length_a   1.000
_cell.length_b   1.000
_cell.length_c   1.000
_cell.angle_alpha   90.00
_cell.angle_beta   90.00
_cell.angle_gamma   90.00
#
_symmetry.space_group_name_H-M   'P 1'
#
loop_
_entity.id
_entity.type
_entity.pdbx_description
1 polymer ?
#
loop_
_entity_poly.entity_id
_entity_poly.type
_entity_poly.pdbx_seq_one_letter_code
_entity_poly.pdbx_strand_id
1 'polypeptide(L)'
;MEENSSSTEKTYQEIFQAGIFSFERGDYQGAIAQFQQALSGVNEKTQIGGEIQIWLANAYDAVGNSTEAIALCRRLKTIAIAMCVNPLITCWAYCPLPS
;
A
#
# COMPACT_ATOMS: atom_id res chain seq x y z
N MET A 1 -12.40 26.06 12.18
CA MET A 1 -12.38 25.75 10.74
C MET A 1 -11.60 26.88 10.10
N GLU A 2 -10.31 26.67 9.86
CA GLU A 2 -9.44 27.59 9.12
C GLU A 2 -9.03 26.88 7.84
N GLU A 3 -9.37 27.51 6.72
CA GLU A 3 -8.83 27.28 5.39
C GLU A 3 -7.37 27.76 5.33
N ASN A 4 -6.50 27.08 4.56
CA ASN A 4 -5.48 27.79 3.80
C ASN A 4 -5.03 26.99 2.57
N SER A 5 -5.33 27.54 1.39
CA SER A 5 -4.77 27.14 0.11
C SER A 5 -3.43 27.86 -0.11
N SER A 6 -2.28 27.17 -0.16
CA SER A 6 -1.05 27.68 -0.80
C SER A 6 0.08 26.62 -0.95
N SER A 7 0.05 25.91 -2.07
CA SER A 7 1.17 25.56 -2.98
C SER A 7 2.44 24.77 -2.59
N THR A 8 2.81 24.42 -1.34
CA THR A 8 4.10 23.67 -1.17
C THR A 8 4.22 22.62 -0.07
N GLU A 9 3.18 22.25 0.67
CA GLU A 9 3.23 21.09 1.59
C GLU A 9 1.92 20.30 1.47
N LYS A 10 1.89 19.31 0.57
CA LYS A 10 0.75 18.37 0.51
C LYS A 10 0.76 17.51 1.76
N THR A 11 -0.37 17.47 2.47
CA THR A 11 -0.52 16.60 3.63
C THR A 11 -0.54 15.14 3.17
N TYR A 12 -0.05 14.21 4.00
CA TYR A 12 -0.09 12.77 3.69
C TYR A 12 -1.49 12.25 3.33
N GLN A 13 -2.54 12.88 3.87
CA GLN A 13 -3.95 12.57 3.59
C GLN A 13 -4.36 12.93 2.15
N GLU A 14 -3.90 14.09 1.65
CA GLU A 14 -4.19 14.52 0.28
C GLU A 14 -3.44 13.65 -0.72
N ILE A 15 -2.19 13.31 -0.40
CA ILE A 15 -1.37 12.40 -1.21
C ILE A 15 -2.00 11.01 -1.24
N PHE A 16 -2.51 10.52 -0.10
CA PHE A 16 -3.22 9.26 -0.02
C PHE A 16 -4.47 9.24 -0.90
N GLN A 17 -5.29 10.30 -0.85
CA GLN A 17 -6.48 10.38 -1.70
C GLN A 17 -6.17 10.49 -3.18
N ALA A 18 -5.11 11.24 -3.55
CA ALA A 18 -4.62 11.23 -4.93
C ALA A 18 -4.22 9.82 -5.38
N GLY A 19 -3.58 9.04 -4.49
CA GLY A 19 -3.19 7.65 -4.72
C GLY A 19 -4.38 6.75 -5.02
N ILE A 20 -5.45 6.84 -4.21
CA ILE A 20 -6.69 6.09 -4.42
C ILE A 20 -7.28 6.44 -5.80
N PHE A 21 -7.34 7.72 -6.13
CA PHE A 21 -7.90 8.16 -7.39
C PHE A 21 -7.10 7.69 -8.61
N SER A 22 -5.77 7.65 -8.51
CA SER A 22 -4.90 7.10 -9.56
C SER A 22 -5.11 5.58 -9.69
N PHE A 23 -5.26 4.87 -8.56
CA PHE A 23 -5.54 3.44 -8.54
C PHE A 23 -6.89 3.11 -9.21
N GLU A 24 -7.95 3.85 -8.89
CA GLU A 24 -9.27 3.67 -9.50
C GLU A 24 -9.29 3.96 -11.01
N ARG A 25 -8.40 4.83 -11.48
CA ARG A 25 -8.20 5.10 -12.91
C ARG A 25 -7.37 4.04 -13.63
N GLY A 26 -6.81 3.06 -12.91
CA GLY A 26 -5.90 2.05 -13.44
C GLY A 26 -4.45 2.52 -13.58
N ASP A 27 -4.11 3.72 -13.12
CA ASP A 27 -2.73 4.19 -13.01
C ASP A 27 -2.12 3.70 -11.69
N TYR A 28 -1.84 2.40 -11.65
CA TYR A 28 -1.31 1.74 -10.47
C TYR A 28 0.12 2.17 -10.15
N GLN A 29 0.93 2.54 -11.15
CA GLN A 29 2.29 3.03 -10.90
C GLN A 29 2.28 4.42 -10.28
N GLY A 30 1.42 5.33 -10.77
CA GLY A 30 1.19 6.63 -10.15
C GLY A 30 0.66 6.50 -8.73
N ALA A 31 -0.27 5.56 -8.50
CA ALA A 31 -0.80 5.26 -7.17
C ALA A 31 0.28 4.79 -6.20
N ILE A 32 1.17 3.87 -6.61
CA ILE A 32 2.29 3.38 -5.78
C ILE A 32 3.17 4.55 -5.32
N ALA A 33 3.57 5.43 -6.24
CA ALA A 33 4.44 6.56 -5.91
C ALA A 33 3.78 7.51 -4.90
N GLN A 34 2.48 7.75 -5.05
CA GLN A 34 1.70 8.59 -4.13
C GLN A 34 1.56 7.91 -2.75
N PHE A 35 1.22 6.62 -2.70
CA PHE A 35 1.12 5.89 -1.43
C PHE A 35 2.46 5.84 -0.68
N GLN A 36 3.59 5.67 -1.37
CA GLN A 36 4.92 5.70 -0.74
C GLN A 36 5.26 7.07 -0.15
N GLN A 37 4.87 8.14 -0.85
CA GLN A 37 5.06 9.51 -0.39
C GLN A 37 4.18 9.80 0.82
N ALA A 38 2.93 9.34 0.82
CA ALA A 38 2.02 9.43 1.97
C ALA A 38 2.56 8.65 3.18
N LEU A 39 3.09 7.43 2.96
CA LEU A 39 3.69 6.60 4.00
C LEU A 39 4.89 7.28 4.67
N SER A 40 5.69 8.05 3.91
CA SER A 40 6.84 8.78 4.46
C SER A 40 6.44 9.92 5.39
N GLY A 41 5.21 10.43 5.26
CA GLY A 41 4.67 11.51 6.09
C GLY A 41 3.84 11.04 7.29
N VAL A 42 3.65 9.73 7.47
CA VAL A 42 2.84 9.15 8.55
C VAL A 42 3.61 8.05 9.28
N ASN A 43 3.28 7.82 10.55
CA ASN A 43 3.86 6.69 11.28
C ASN A 43 3.19 5.38 10.82
N GLU A 44 3.99 4.45 10.32
CA GLU A 44 3.57 3.14 9.82
C GLU A 44 2.75 2.32 10.82
N LYS A 45 2.92 2.54 12.14
CA LYS A 45 2.21 1.81 13.21
C LYS A 45 0.84 2.39 13.54
N THR A 46 0.42 3.42 12.81
CA THR A 46 -0.91 4.03 12.97
C THR A 46 -1.91 3.36 12.04
N GLN A 47 -3.21 3.50 12.35
CA GLN A 47 -4.28 2.96 11.50
C GLN A 47 -4.15 3.44 10.05
N ILE A 48 -3.86 4.73 9.84
CA ILE A 48 -3.67 5.31 8.50
C ILE A 48 -2.43 4.72 7.82
N GLY A 49 -1.32 4.53 8.56
CA GLY A 49 -0.12 3.88 8.04
C GLY A 49 -0.39 2.45 7.53
N GLY A 50 -1.16 1.67 8.29
CA GLY A 50 -1.59 0.33 7.89
C GLY A 50 -2.49 0.34 6.65
N GLU A 51 -3.42 1.30 6.58
CA GLU A 51 -4.32 1.44 5.43
C GLU A 51 -3.57 1.77 4.14
N ILE A 52 -2.62 2.72 4.20
CA ILE A 52 -1.74 3.05 3.06
C ILE A 52 -0.94 1.82 2.61
N GLN A 53 -0.42 1.01 3.53
CA GLN A 53 0.32 -0.21 3.19
C GLN A 53 -0.55 -1.26 2.49
N ILE A 54 -1.83 -1.40 2.89
CA ILE A 54 -2.79 -2.29 2.22
C ILE A 54 -3.03 -1.82 0.78
N TRP A 55 -3.30 -0.53 0.59
CA TRP A 55 -3.50 0.05 -0.74
C TRP A 55 -2.27 -0.11 -1.64
N LEU A 56 -1.09 0.07 -1.08
CA LEU A 56 0.17 -0.06 -1.78
C LEU A 56 0.46 -1.52 -2.17
N ALA A 57 0.08 -2.49 -1.33
CA ALA A 57 0.11 -3.91 -1.69
C ALA A 57 -0.85 -4.24 -2.85
N ASN A 58 -2.09 -3.72 -2.80
CA ASN A 58 -3.06 -3.90 -3.89
C ASN A 58 -2.58 -3.27 -5.20
N ALA A 59 -1.95 -2.09 -5.14
CA ALA A 59 -1.39 -1.41 -6.30
C ALA A 59 -0.26 -2.22 -6.94
N TYR A 60 0.62 -2.83 -6.14
CA TYR A 60 1.65 -3.73 -6.67
C TYR A 60 1.08 -5.00 -7.29
N ASP A 61 0.04 -5.58 -6.70
CA ASP A 61 -0.65 -6.76 -7.25
C ASP A 61 -1.28 -6.44 -8.61
N ALA A 62 -1.93 -5.28 -8.73
CA ALA A 62 -2.56 -4.81 -9.96
C ALA A 62 -1.58 -4.51 -11.11
N VAL A 63 -0.34 -4.10 -10.82
CA VAL A 63 0.73 -3.93 -11.83
C VAL A 63 1.28 -5.29 -12.31
N GLY A 64 0.97 -6.39 -11.61
CA GLY A 64 1.58 -7.70 -11.87
C GLY A 64 3.07 -7.73 -11.52
N ASN A 65 3.57 -6.70 -10.82
CA ASN A 65 4.97 -6.61 -10.41
C ASN A 65 5.13 -7.24 -9.02
N SER A 66 4.95 -8.56 -9.00
CA SER A 66 4.94 -9.37 -7.80
C SER A 66 6.28 -9.34 -7.06
N THR A 67 7.39 -9.00 -7.71
CA THR A 67 8.74 -9.04 -7.12
C THR A 67 8.93 -7.95 -6.07
N GLU A 68 8.51 -6.72 -6.35
CA GLU A 68 8.56 -5.62 -5.37
C GLU A 68 7.45 -5.74 -4.31
N ALA A 69 6.27 -6.23 -4.69
CA ALA A 69 5.20 -6.59 -3.76
C ALA A 69 5.70 -7.60 -2.70
N ILE A 70 6.40 -8.64 -3.13
CA ILE A 70 6.97 -9.68 -2.26
C ILE A 70 8.09 -9.12 -1.40
N ALA A 71 8.94 -8.24 -1.92
CA ALA A 71 10.00 -7.59 -1.13
C ALA A 71 9.43 -6.72 0.00
N LEU A 72 8.38 -5.95 -0.30
CA LEU A 72 7.69 -5.11 0.68
C LEU A 72 6.91 -5.96 1.70
N CYS A 73 6.16 -6.96 1.24
CA CYS A 73 5.48 -7.94 2.09
C CYS A 73 6.44 -8.70 3.00
N ARG A 74 7.66 -9.03 2.54
CA ARG A 74 8.68 -9.68 3.39
C ARG A 74 9.19 -8.77 4.50
N ARG A 75 9.33 -7.46 4.25
CA ARG A 75 9.65 -6.45 5.28
C ARG A 75 8.50 -6.24 6.26
N LEU A 76 7.26 -6.18 5.77
CA LEU A 76 6.06 -6.02 6.60
C LEU A 76 5.83 -7.25 7.50
N LYS A 77 6.09 -8.47 6.99
CA LYS A 77 6.03 -9.71 7.77
C LYS A 77 6.95 -9.72 8.99
N THR A 78 8.04 -8.96 8.95
CA THR A 78 8.97 -8.88 10.09
C THR A 78 8.44 -7.97 11.21
N ILE A 79 7.49 -7.08 10.89
CA ILE A 79 6.84 -6.16 11.83
C ILE A 79 5.49 -6.72 12.30
N ALA A 80 4.76 -7.44 11.43
CA ALA A 80 3.43 -7.99 11.69
C ALA A 80 3.49 -9.49 11.97
N ILE A 81 3.92 -9.86 13.18
CA ILE A 81 3.48 -11.12 13.78
C ILE A 81 2.02 -10.94 14.21
N ALA A 82 1.16 -11.80 13.69
CA ALA A 82 -0.12 -12.17 14.29
C ALA A 82 -1.11 -11.02 14.55
N MET A 83 -1.93 -10.69 13.55
CA MET A 83 -3.37 -10.56 13.76
C MET A 83 -4.08 -10.74 12.41
N CYS A 84 -4.81 -11.84 12.32
CA CYS A 84 -5.48 -12.37 11.14
C CYS A 84 -6.44 -11.37 10.50
N VAL A 85 -6.01 -10.69 9.45
CA VAL A 85 -6.93 -10.11 8.47
C VAL A 85 -6.44 -10.56 7.09
N ASN A 86 -6.92 -11.74 6.66
CA ASN A 86 -7.45 -11.98 5.30
C ASN A 86 -7.38 -13.50 4.95
N PRO A 87 -8.50 -14.24 4.93
CA PRO A 87 -8.53 -15.65 4.54
C PRO A 87 -8.37 -15.93 3.03
N LEU A 88 -8.12 -14.91 2.20
CA LEU A 88 -7.98 -15.08 0.74
C LEU A 88 -6.55 -15.38 0.26
N ILE A 89 -5.54 -15.36 1.14
CA ILE A 89 -4.11 -15.51 0.75
C ILE A 89 -3.58 -16.96 0.92
N THR A 90 -4.36 -17.90 1.46
CA THR A 90 -3.84 -19.25 1.78
C THR A 90 -3.81 -20.25 0.61
N CYS A 91 -4.28 -19.92 -0.59
CA CYS A 91 -4.28 -20.88 -1.71
C CYS A 91 -3.03 -20.85 -2.61
N TRP A 92 -2.18 -19.82 -2.57
CA TRP A 92 -1.02 -19.73 -3.48
C TRP A 92 0.31 -20.23 -2.89
N ALA A 93 0.36 -20.57 -1.59
CA ALA A 93 1.62 -20.96 -0.92
C ALA A 93 1.82 -22.48 -0.75
N TYR A 94 0.88 -23.33 -1.19
CA TYR A 94 0.99 -24.78 -0.99
C TYR A 94 0.50 -25.59 -2.20
N CYS A 95 1.07 -25.34 -3.39
CA CYS A 95 0.95 -26.27 -4.50
C CYS A 95 2.35 -26.81 -4.84
N PRO A 96 2.77 -27.96 -4.27
CA PRO A 96 3.93 -28.67 -4.77
C PRO A 96 3.55 -29.32 -6.11
N LEU A 97 4.10 -28.83 -7.22
CA LEU A 97 3.97 -29.48 -8.53
C LEU A 97 4.83 -30.77 -8.55
N PRO A 98 4.34 -31.87 -9.18
CA PRO A 98 5.00 -33.16 -9.21
C PRO A 98 6.06 -33.23 -10.33
N SER A 99 7.02 -34.16 -10.19
CA SER A 99 7.83 -34.70 -11.29
C SER A 99 7.53 -36.18 -11.45
#